data_AF-A0A847PXN9-F1
#
_entry.id   AF-A0A847PXN9-F1
#
_cell.length_a   1.000
_cell.length_b   1.000
_cell.length_c   1.000
_cell.angle_alpha   90.00
_cell.angle_beta   90.00
_cell.angle_gamma   90.00
#
_symmetry.space_group_name_H-M   'P 1'
#
loop_
_entity.id
_entity.type
_entity.pdbx_description
1 polymer ?
#
loop_
_entity_poly.entity_id
_entity_poly.type
_entity_poly.pdbx_seq_one_letter_code
_entity_poly.pdbx_strand_id
1 'polypeptide(L)'
;MKFMVLVLLAAGMVLASANLTAPATGIPVQGSRAALTILDSFDLGALGASVYCVGVGYDGTNLWVSNNRSVGGLGTNQFMIITLTSPHTLVTSVDQCGTSSWGVIDMAYDAASSRVFTGRYDSTNIDYYSASTYVKQGSFVGHSGGNYAIACNGMDFYVAGGFAGTNMYKGTWNGVSGSTLTWSTWSTACPNNGQIGAAYDAAWPCIWLSTASGTGVLGQLGMDGTLITTYALTPEVSNGGGCEMAPFSGQSQLWQLAQTDPNDTVYCWDVRATGLSRDTWGSIKTLF
;
A
#
# COMPACT_ATOMS: atom_id res chain seq x y z
N MET A 1 -1.88 43.69 73.08
CA MET A 1 -3.12 43.04 72.59
C MET A 1 -2.72 42.18 71.39
N LYS A 2 -2.63 40.84 71.52
CA LYS A 2 -3.68 39.86 71.08
C LYS A 2 -3.92 39.97 69.55
N PHE A 3 -3.66 39.04 68.62
CA PHE A 3 -3.54 37.57 68.59
C PHE A 3 -2.77 37.12 67.30
N MET A 4 -2.17 35.92 67.33
CA MET A 4 -1.84 35.07 66.17
C MET A 4 -3.05 34.85 65.25
N VAL A 5 -2.85 34.76 63.91
CA VAL A 5 -3.45 33.71 63.05
C VAL A 5 -2.55 33.49 61.81
N LEU A 6 -2.15 32.24 61.62
CA LEU A 6 -1.51 31.64 60.44
C LEU A 6 -2.60 31.37 59.38
N VAL A 7 -2.42 31.78 58.12
CA VAL A 7 -3.23 31.26 56.99
C VAL A 7 -2.35 31.01 55.78
N LEU A 8 -2.07 29.72 55.54
CA LEU A 8 -1.66 29.19 54.24
C LEU A 8 -2.80 29.43 53.24
N LEU A 9 -2.50 30.02 52.09
CA LEU A 9 -3.39 30.00 50.93
C LEU A 9 -2.66 29.31 49.77
N ALA A 10 -3.15 28.10 49.51
CA ALA A 10 -2.70 27.19 48.47
C ALA A 10 -2.80 27.85 47.09
N ALA A 11 -1.70 27.82 46.34
CA ALA A 11 -1.75 27.90 44.89
C ALA A 11 -2.42 26.60 44.40
N GLY A 12 -3.71 26.68 44.08
CA GLY A 12 -4.44 25.59 43.45
C GLY A 12 -3.86 25.34 42.06
N MET A 13 -2.93 24.41 41.95
CA MET A 13 -2.71 23.72 40.68
C MET A 13 -3.94 22.87 40.44
N VAL A 14 -4.76 23.27 39.48
CA VAL A 14 -5.70 22.34 38.84
C VAL A 14 -4.85 21.36 38.04
N LEU A 15 -4.39 20.31 38.71
CA LEU A 15 -4.07 19.06 38.04
C LEU A 15 -5.41 18.50 37.59
N ALA A 16 -5.83 18.89 36.37
CA ALA A 16 -6.77 18.06 35.64
C ALA A 16 -6.11 16.68 35.58
N SER A 17 -6.71 15.71 36.28
CA SER A 17 -6.42 14.31 36.10
C SER A 17 -6.81 13.96 34.68
N ALA A 18 -5.92 14.23 33.72
CA ALA A 18 -5.88 13.45 32.51
C ALA A 18 -5.64 12.02 33.01
N ASN A 19 -6.66 11.18 32.88
CA ASN A 19 -6.47 9.75 32.95
C ASN A 19 -5.32 9.41 32.00
N LEU A 20 -4.11 9.26 32.54
CA LEU A 20 -3.00 8.61 31.86
C LEU A 20 -3.41 7.14 31.80
N THR A 21 -4.33 6.85 30.88
CA THR A 21 -4.54 5.51 30.39
C THR A 21 -3.17 5.02 29.94
N ALA A 22 -2.74 3.89 30.51
CA ALA A 22 -1.57 3.15 30.08
C ALA A 22 -1.49 3.13 28.54
N PRO A 23 -0.29 3.14 27.94
CA PRO A 23 -0.16 3.12 26.49
C PRO A 23 -0.98 1.94 25.98
N ALA A 24 -2.00 2.25 25.20
CA ALA A 24 -2.78 1.21 24.55
C ALA A 24 -1.79 0.37 23.75
N THR A 25 -1.73 -0.92 24.04
CA THR A 25 -1.11 -1.93 23.18
C THR A 25 -1.93 -2.13 21.90
N GLY A 26 -2.52 -1.03 21.39
CA GLY A 26 -3.49 -0.98 20.33
C GLY A 26 -2.87 -0.36 19.09
N ILE A 27 -3.34 -0.85 17.95
CA ILE A 27 -3.18 -0.31 16.60
C ILE A 27 -3.10 1.22 16.67
N PRO A 28 -2.13 1.87 15.99
CA PRO A 28 -2.07 3.33 15.90
C PRO A 28 -3.43 3.90 15.50
N VAL A 29 -3.93 4.88 16.25
CA VAL A 29 -5.21 5.54 15.93
C VAL A 29 -5.14 6.09 14.51
N GLN A 30 -6.24 6.01 13.76
CA GLN A 30 -6.40 6.65 12.46
C GLN A 30 -5.79 8.07 12.49
N GLY A 31 -4.80 8.33 11.64
CA GLY A 31 -4.07 9.61 11.63
C GLY A 31 -2.71 9.62 12.32
N SER A 32 -2.24 8.49 12.87
CA SER A 32 -0.84 8.35 13.30
C SER A 32 0.09 8.46 12.08
N ARG A 33 1.39 8.69 12.26
CA ARG A 33 2.37 8.69 11.16
C ARG A 33 3.25 7.44 11.24
N ALA A 34 3.40 6.73 10.13
CA ALA A 34 4.37 5.66 9.98
C ALA A 34 5.80 6.23 9.96
N ALA A 35 6.77 5.44 10.42
CA ALA A 35 8.18 5.79 10.32
C ALA A 35 8.74 5.52 8.91
N LEU A 36 8.21 4.52 8.19
CA LEU A 36 8.68 4.05 6.88
C LEU A 36 10.18 3.75 6.86
N THR A 37 10.68 3.04 7.87
CA THR A 37 12.01 2.45 7.80
C THR A 37 11.99 1.23 6.88
N ILE A 38 13.04 1.04 6.08
CA ILE A 38 13.18 -0.17 5.25
C ILE A 38 13.45 -1.36 6.15
N LEU A 39 12.61 -2.38 6.04
CA LEU A 39 12.74 -3.63 6.77
C LEU A 39 13.41 -4.72 5.93
N ASP A 40 13.17 -4.70 4.62
CA ASP A 40 13.75 -5.63 3.65
C ASP A 40 13.72 -5.02 2.24
N SER A 41 14.52 -5.57 1.34
CA SER A 41 14.51 -5.21 -0.07
C SER A 41 15.18 -6.26 -0.93
N PHE A 42 14.73 -6.42 -2.17
CA PHE A 42 15.40 -7.27 -3.14
C PHE A 42 15.32 -6.74 -4.57
N ASP A 43 16.42 -6.95 -5.30
CA ASP A 43 16.60 -6.59 -6.71
C ASP A 43 15.91 -7.63 -7.60
N LEU A 44 15.02 -7.18 -8.48
CA LEU A 44 14.28 -8.05 -9.39
C LEU A 44 15.14 -8.54 -10.57
N GLY A 45 16.13 -7.77 -11.00
CA GLY A 45 17.11 -8.17 -12.01
C GLY A 45 17.96 -9.35 -11.54
N ALA A 46 18.28 -9.43 -10.24
CA ALA A 46 18.93 -10.61 -9.65
C ALA A 46 18.07 -11.88 -9.73
N LEU A 47 16.76 -11.73 -9.90
CA LEU A 47 15.79 -12.82 -10.09
C LEU A 47 15.42 -13.05 -11.56
N GLY A 48 16.12 -12.40 -12.50
CA GLY A 48 15.90 -12.53 -13.94
C GLY A 48 14.76 -11.67 -14.48
N ALA A 49 14.30 -10.68 -13.73
CA ALA A 49 13.33 -9.72 -14.22
C ALA A 49 13.93 -8.77 -15.28
N SER A 50 13.06 -8.12 -16.04
CA SER A 50 13.46 -6.97 -16.85
C SER A 50 13.26 -5.66 -16.07
N VAL A 51 13.82 -4.56 -16.56
CA VAL A 51 13.71 -3.19 -15.99
C VAL A 51 12.35 -2.52 -16.25
N TYR A 52 11.30 -3.32 -16.41
CA TYR A 52 9.94 -2.87 -16.72
C TYR A 52 8.92 -3.54 -15.80
N CYS A 53 9.31 -3.83 -14.57
CA CYS A 53 8.38 -4.29 -13.57
C CYS A 53 7.52 -3.12 -13.10
N VAL A 54 6.23 -3.36 -12.88
CA VAL A 54 5.30 -2.27 -12.50
C VAL A 54 4.53 -2.62 -11.25
N GLY A 55 3.77 -3.71 -11.24
CA GLY A 55 2.89 -4.08 -10.14
C GLY A 55 3.56 -5.01 -9.15
N VAL A 56 3.16 -4.89 -7.88
CA VAL A 56 3.44 -5.90 -6.85
C VAL A 56 2.11 -6.33 -6.23
N GLY A 57 2.00 -7.61 -5.90
CA GLY A 57 0.86 -8.22 -5.25
C GLY A 57 1.31 -9.32 -4.28
N TYR A 58 0.36 -9.90 -3.57
CA TYR A 58 0.57 -10.99 -2.62
C TYR A 58 -0.54 -12.03 -2.81
N ASP A 59 -0.28 -13.29 -2.49
CA ASP A 59 -1.29 -14.36 -2.65
C ASP A 59 -1.62 -15.12 -1.35
N GLY A 60 -1.11 -14.63 -0.21
CA GLY A 60 -1.17 -15.36 1.06
C GLY A 60 0.07 -16.21 1.33
N THR A 61 0.98 -16.37 0.36
CA THR A 61 2.24 -17.13 0.49
C THR A 61 3.43 -16.41 -0.16
N ASN A 62 3.29 -15.99 -1.42
CA ASN A 62 4.34 -15.44 -2.27
C ASN A 62 3.98 -14.02 -2.75
N LEU A 63 5.00 -13.26 -3.09
CA LEU A 63 4.86 -12.00 -3.80
C LEU A 63 4.68 -12.26 -5.29
N TRP A 64 3.85 -11.44 -5.91
CA TRP A 64 3.66 -11.39 -7.36
C TRP A 64 4.27 -10.10 -7.85
N VAL A 65 5.04 -10.15 -8.92
CA VAL A 65 5.55 -8.95 -9.60
C VAL A 65 5.20 -9.04 -11.07
N SER A 66 4.57 -8.00 -11.63
CA SER A 66 4.31 -7.95 -13.07
C SER A 66 5.57 -7.48 -13.80
N ASN A 67 6.19 -8.40 -14.55
CA ASN A 67 7.32 -8.12 -15.44
C ASN A 67 6.78 -7.85 -16.84
N ASN A 68 6.55 -6.57 -17.13
CA ASN A 68 5.77 -6.15 -18.29
C ASN A 68 6.63 -6.03 -19.55
N ARG A 69 5.96 -5.92 -20.71
CA ARG A 69 6.63 -5.70 -21.98
C ARG A 69 6.61 -4.22 -22.35
N SER A 70 7.77 -3.60 -22.47
CA SER A 70 7.88 -2.22 -22.96
C SER A 70 7.28 -2.07 -24.36
N VAL A 71 6.94 -0.83 -24.73
CA VAL A 71 6.50 -0.47 -26.09
C VAL A 71 7.57 -0.80 -27.16
N GLY A 72 8.84 -0.99 -26.74
CA GLY A 72 9.95 -1.45 -27.60
C GLY A 72 10.15 -2.98 -27.66
N GLY A 73 9.31 -3.76 -26.98
CA GLY A 73 9.30 -5.22 -27.05
C GLY A 73 10.19 -5.95 -26.03
N LEU A 74 10.95 -5.23 -25.19
CA LEU A 74 11.72 -5.78 -24.06
C LEU A 74 10.77 -6.16 -22.91
N GLY A 75 11.07 -7.25 -22.20
CA GLY A 75 10.25 -7.79 -21.10
C GLY A 75 9.45 -9.05 -21.48
N THR A 76 9.04 -9.84 -20.50
CA THR A 76 8.46 -11.19 -20.74
C THR A 76 6.94 -11.24 -20.74
N ASN A 77 6.27 -10.19 -20.24
CA ASN A 77 4.81 -10.15 -20.05
C ASN A 77 4.30 -11.30 -19.15
N GLN A 78 4.99 -11.46 -18.02
CA GLN A 78 4.73 -12.53 -17.04
C GLN A 78 4.54 -11.95 -15.65
N PHE A 79 3.82 -12.66 -14.79
CA PHE A 79 3.95 -12.51 -13.36
C PHE A 79 5.13 -13.36 -12.90
N MET A 80 6.03 -12.74 -12.14
CA MET A 80 7.06 -13.44 -11.39
C MET A 80 6.50 -13.74 -10.00
N ILE A 81 6.50 -15.02 -9.63
CA ILE A 81 6.08 -15.48 -8.31
C ILE A 81 7.34 -15.67 -7.47
N ILE A 82 7.46 -14.91 -6.39
CA ILE A 82 8.70 -14.77 -5.61
C ILE A 82 8.41 -15.10 -4.16
N THR A 83 9.31 -15.85 -3.51
CA THR A 83 9.17 -16.16 -2.09
C THR A 83 9.13 -14.88 -1.26
N LEU A 84 8.15 -14.76 -0.36
CA LEU A 84 8.04 -13.61 0.55
C LEU A 84 9.17 -13.57 1.58
N THR A 85 9.72 -14.73 1.94
CA THR A 85 10.79 -14.84 2.94
C THR A 85 12.16 -14.75 2.31
N SER A 86 13.07 -14.04 2.98
CA SER A 86 14.50 -14.01 2.65
C SER A 86 15.18 -15.37 2.93
N PRO A 87 16.07 -15.88 2.04
CA PRO A 87 16.44 -15.28 0.75
C PRO A 87 15.30 -15.36 -0.27
N HIS A 88 15.03 -14.23 -0.94
CA HIS A 88 14.01 -14.16 -1.98
C HIS A 88 14.45 -14.94 -3.22
N THR A 89 13.57 -15.79 -3.74
CA THR A 89 13.84 -16.65 -4.89
C THR A 89 12.63 -16.68 -5.82
N LEU A 90 12.89 -16.81 -7.11
CA LEU A 90 11.85 -17.04 -8.10
C LEU A 90 11.28 -18.45 -7.91
N VAL A 91 10.00 -18.54 -7.57
CA VAL A 91 9.24 -19.79 -7.51
C VAL A 91 8.88 -20.24 -8.92
N THR A 92 8.27 -19.33 -9.69
CA THR A 92 7.87 -19.59 -11.08
C THR A 92 7.57 -18.28 -11.81
N SER A 93 7.39 -18.36 -13.13
CA SER A 93 6.86 -17.28 -13.95
C SER A 93 5.63 -17.78 -14.70
N VAL A 94 4.56 -16.98 -14.69
CA VAL A 94 3.30 -17.32 -15.35
C VAL A 94 2.88 -16.22 -16.30
N ASP A 95 2.28 -16.57 -17.43
CA ASP A 95 1.85 -15.58 -18.41
C ASP A 95 0.76 -14.68 -17.86
N GLN A 96 0.82 -13.38 -18.19
CA GLN A 96 -0.24 -12.41 -17.87
C GLN A 96 -1.48 -12.59 -18.77
N CYS A 97 -1.76 -13.81 -19.23
CA CYS A 97 -2.91 -14.21 -20.04
C CYS A 97 -3.21 -13.29 -21.25
N GLY A 98 -2.17 -12.95 -22.02
CA GLY A 98 -2.32 -12.21 -23.27
C GLY A 98 -2.57 -10.71 -23.09
N THR A 99 -2.17 -10.12 -21.97
CA THR A 99 -2.00 -8.67 -21.86
C THR A 99 -1.01 -8.15 -22.91
N SER A 100 -1.13 -6.88 -23.24
CA SER A 100 -0.29 -6.17 -24.21
C SER A 100 0.24 -4.86 -23.61
N SER A 101 1.18 -4.22 -24.32
CA SER A 101 1.82 -2.98 -23.84
C SER A 101 2.34 -3.15 -22.41
N TRP A 102 2.09 -2.18 -21.54
CA TRP A 102 2.46 -2.17 -20.12
C TRP A 102 1.77 -3.21 -19.24
N GLY A 103 1.02 -4.17 -19.80
CA GLY A 103 0.57 -5.34 -19.07
C GLY A 103 -0.32 -5.04 -17.87
N VAL A 104 -0.10 -5.77 -16.78
CA VAL A 104 -0.69 -5.51 -15.46
C VAL A 104 0.10 -4.43 -14.73
N ILE A 105 -0.60 -3.43 -14.24
CA ILE A 105 -0.02 -2.26 -13.56
C ILE A 105 0.02 -2.47 -12.05
N ASP A 106 -1.04 -3.02 -11.46
CA ASP A 106 -1.15 -3.20 -10.02
C ASP A 106 -2.03 -4.39 -9.67
N MET A 107 -1.92 -4.88 -8.44
CA MET A 107 -2.56 -6.11 -7.98
C MET A 107 -3.10 -5.95 -6.56
N ALA A 108 -4.21 -6.63 -6.27
CA ALA A 108 -4.82 -6.62 -4.94
C ALA A 108 -5.22 -8.04 -4.51
N TYR A 109 -4.84 -8.44 -3.30
CA TYR A 109 -5.18 -9.73 -2.73
C TYR A 109 -6.46 -9.72 -1.87
N ASP A 110 -7.33 -10.70 -2.09
CA ASP A 110 -8.38 -11.04 -1.14
C ASP A 110 -8.18 -12.45 -0.55
N ALA A 111 -7.93 -12.50 0.75
CA ALA A 111 -7.76 -13.73 1.49
C ALA A 111 -9.05 -14.57 1.57
N ALA A 112 -10.23 -13.94 1.58
CA ALA A 112 -11.49 -14.65 1.75
C ALA A 112 -11.83 -15.50 0.51
N SER A 113 -11.59 -14.97 -0.69
CA SER A 113 -11.77 -15.69 -1.95
C SER A 113 -10.50 -16.37 -2.46
N SER A 114 -9.34 -16.13 -1.82
CA SER A 114 -8.03 -16.64 -2.25
C SER A 114 -7.73 -16.25 -3.71
N ARG A 115 -7.94 -14.96 -4.01
CA ARG A 115 -7.78 -14.39 -5.35
C ARG A 115 -6.85 -13.20 -5.36
N VAL A 116 -6.07 -13.10 -6.42
CA VAL A 116 -5.33 -11.89 -6.78
C VAL A 116 -6.08 -11.21 -7.92
N PHE A 117 -6.53 -9.99 -7.68
CA PHE A 117 -7.16 -9.12 -8.67
C PHE A 117 -6.10 -8.25 -9.35
N THR A 118 -6.23 -8.03 -10.65
CA THR A 118 -5.21 -7.30 -11.40
C THR A 118 -5.81 -6.18 -12.23
N GLY A 119 -5.20 -5.00 -12.12
CA GLY A 119 -5.50 -3.83 -12.94
C GLY A 119 -4.65 -3.84 -14.21
N ARG A 120 -5.29 -3.68 -15.38
CA ARG A 120 -4.62 -3.71 -16.68
C ARG A 120 -4.44 -2.31 -17.26
N TYR A 121 -3.31 -2.10 -17.94
CA TYR A 121 -3.07 -0.89 -18.72
C TYR A 121 -3.93 -0.84 -19.98
N ASP A 122 -4.04 -1.97 -20.65
CA ASP A 122 -4.63 -2.11 -21.99
C ASP A 122 -6.14 -2.41 -21.98
N SER A 123 -6.77 -2.39 -20.79
CA SER A 123 -8.17 -2.76 -20.61
C SER A 123 -8.77 -2.10 -19.38
N THR A 124 -10.08 -1.85 -19.41
CA THR A 124 -10.86 -1.43 -18.24
C THR A 124 -11.25 -2.61 -17.35
N ASN A 125 -10.92 -3.84 -17.75
CA ASN A 125 -11.24 -5.03 -16.95
C ASN A 125 -10.29 -5.16 -15.75
N ILE A 126 -10.86 -5.68 -14.66
CA ILE A 126 -10.10 -6.27 -13.56
C ILE A 126 -10.15 -7.78 -13.76
N ASP A 127 -8.98 -8.38 -13.99
CA ASP A 127 -8.84 -9.83 -14.08
C ASP A 127 -8.65 -10.39 -12.66
N TYR A 128 -8.99 -11.67 -12.44
CA TYR A 128 -8.67 -12.32 -11.17
C TYR A 128 -8.14 -13.74 -11.36
N TYR A 129 -7.16 -14.07 -10.53
CA TYR A 129 -6.35 -15.26 -10.60
C TYR A 129 -6.47 -16.07 -9.31
N SER A 130 -6.35 -17.38 -9.45
CA SER A 130 -6.20 -18.28 -8.30
C SER A 130 -4.87 -18.00 -7.59
N ALA A 131 -4.92 -17.71 -6.30
CA ALA A 131 -3.71 -17.51 -5.48
C ALA A 131 -2.83 -18.77 -5.41
N SER A 132 -3.40 -19.97 -5.52
CA SER A 132 -2.67 -21.24 -5.35
C SER A 132 -2.21 -21.88 -6.65
N THR A 133 -2.92 -21.63 -7.76
CA THR A 133 -2.62 -22.25 -9.06
C THR A 133 -2.13 -21.26 -10.10
N TYR A 134 -2.20 -19.97 -9.81
CA TYR A 134 -1.79 -18.87 -10.69
C TYR A 134 -2.56 -18.79 -12.01
N VAL A 135 -3.66 -19.54 -12.12
CA VAL A 135 -4.52 -19.57 -13.32
C VAL A 135 -5.57 -18.46 -13.22
N LYS A 136 -5.77 -17.72 -14.33
CA LYS A 136 -6.87 -16.76 -14.47
C LYS A 136 -8.21 -17.47 -14.35
N GLN A 137 -9.04 -17.01 -13.42
CA GLN A 137 -10.37 -17.58 -13.14
C GLN A 137 -11.49 -16.78 -13.82
N GLY A 138 -11.26 -15.51 -14.13
CA GLY A 138 -12.24 -14.67 -14.81
C GLY A 138 -11.85 -13.20 -14.84
N SER A 139 -12.84 -12.36 -15.13
CA SER A 139 -12.68 -10.91 -15.21
C SER A 139 -14.02 -10.21 -15.05
N PHE A 140 -14.02 -8.96 -14.61
CA PHE A 140 -15.20 -8.09 -14.63
C PHE A 140 -14.82 -6.69 -15.10
N VAL A 141 -15.81 -5.92 -15.55
CA VAL A 141 -15.59 -4.56 -16.06
C VAL A 141 -15.39 -3.61 -14.87
N GLY A 142 -14.19 -3.05 -14.79
CA GLY A 142 -13.76 -2.11 -13.77
C GLY A 142 -14.18 -0.67 -14.07
N HIS A 143 -13.38 0.30 -13.63
CA HIS A 143 -13.65 1.73 -13.89
C HIS A 143 -13.28 2.10 -15.34
N SER A 144 -14.07 2.96 -15.97
CA SER A 144 -13.91 3.33 -17.39
C SER A 144 -12.65 4.15 -17.68
N GLY A 145 -12.13 4.87 -16.69
CA GLY A 145 -10.83 5.55 -16.76
C GLY A 145 -9.61 4.63 -16.65
N GLY A 146 -9.83 3.33 -16.44
CA GLY A 146 -8.80 2.32 -16.16
C GLY A 146 -8.69 2.01 -14.66
N ASN A 147 -7.80 1.06 -14.34
CA ASN A 147 -7.60 0.53 -12.99
C ASN A 147 -6.09 0.46 -12.69
N TYR A 148 -5.44 1.62 -12.63
CA TYR A 148 -3.97 1.71 -12.62
C TYR A 148 -3.38 1.44 -11.23
N ALA A 149 -4.10 1.80 -10.18
CA ALA A 149 -3.83 1.40 -8.81
C ALA A 149 -5.08 0.67 -8.33
N ILE A 150 -4.94 -0.49 -7.68
CA ILE A 150 -6.08 -1.28 -7.22
C ILE A 150 -5.82 -1.78 -5.80
N ALA A 151 -6.75 -1.50 -4.89
CA ALA A 151 -6.81 -2.11 -3.57
C ALA A 151 -8.19 -2.75 -3.36
N CYS A 152 -8.26 -3.80 -2.55
CA CYS A 152 -9.54 -4.41 -2.17
C CYS A 152 -9.66 -4.66 -0.67
N ASN A 153 -10.88 -4.46 -0.15
CA ASN A 153 -11.31 -4.95 1.15
C ASN A 153 -12.46 -5.93 0.91
N GLY A 154 -12.11 -7.22 0.74
CA GLY A 154 -13.05 -8.20 0.21
C GLY A 154 -13.52 -7.80 -1.19
N MET A 155 -14.82 -7.58 -1.35
CA MET A 155 -15.44 -7.26 -2.63
C MET A 155 -15.58 -5.74 -2.90
N ASP A 156 -15.14 -4.91 -1.96
CA ASP A 156 -15.05 -3.46 -2.15
C ASP A 156 -13.69 -3.11 -2.78
N PHE A 157 -13.74 -2.52 -3.97
CA PHE A 157 -12.57 -2.13 -4.75
C PHE A 157 -12.36 -0.62 -4.70
N TYR A 158 -11.10 -0.22 -4.59
CA TYR A 158 -10.64 1.16 -4.64
C TYR A 158 -9.65 1.28 -5.78
N VAL A 159 -9.96 2.10 -6.79
CA VAL A 159 -9.13 2.19 -8.00
C VAL A 159 -8.81 3.61 -8.42
N ALA A 160 -7.61 3.80 -8.96
CA ALA A 160 -7.26 5.04 -9.65
C ALA A 160 -7.85 5.06 -11.07
N GLY A 161 -8.69 6.05 -11.35
CA GLY A 161 -9.41 6.16 -12.62
C GLY A 161 -8.60 6.77 -13.77
N GLY A 162 -7.37 6.28 -13.97
CA GLY A 162 -6.47 6.71 -15.05
C GLY A 162 -5.14 7.26 -14.56
N PHE A 163 -4.08 7.10 -15.36
CA PHE A 163 -2.72 7.52 -14.98
C PHE A 163 -2.60 9.02 -14.67
N ALA A 164 -3.25 9.88 -15.45
CA ALA A 164 -3.23 11.33 -15.24
C ALA A 164 -4.29 11.81 -14.22
N GLY A 165 -5.12 10.89 -13.70
CA GLY A 165 -6.18 11.23 -12.75
C GLY A 165 -5.64 11.59 -11.37
N THR A 166 -6.41 12.40 -10.63
CA THR A 166 -6.14 12.76 -9.23
C THR A 166 -7.20 12.21 -8.27
N ASN A 167 -8.05 11.30 -8.76
CA ASN A 167 -9.18 10.77 -8.01
C ASN A 167 -9.10 9.25 -7.88
N MET A 168 -9.56 8.76 -6.74
CA MET A 168 -9.83 7.34 -6.50
C MET A 168 -11.34 7.09 -6.50
N TYR A 169 -11.73 5.92 -7.00
CA TYR A 169 -13.12 5.50 -7.15
C TYR A 169 -13.38 4.23 -6.35
N LYS A 170 -14.59 4.11 -5.79
CA LYS A 170 -15.04 2.91 -5.08
C LYS A 170 -16.18 2.23 -5.83
N GLY A 171 -16.12 0.90 -5.89
CA GLY A 171 -17.19 0.04 -6.41
C GLY A 171 -17.20 -1.30 -5.68
N THR A 172 -18.37 -1.91 -5.58
CA THR A 172 -18.53 -3.23 -4.93
C THR A 172 -18.86 -4.27 -5.99
N TRP A 173 -18.03 -5.32 -6.08
CA TRP A 173 -18.26 -6.43 -7.00
C TRP A 173 -19.23 -7.45 -6.41
N ASN A 174 -20.10 -8.01 -7.23
CA ASN A 174 -21.08 -9.03 -6.81
C ASN A 174 -20.55 -10.47 -6.90
N GLY A 175 -19.28 -10.67 -7.29
CA GLY A 175 -18.66 -11.98 -7.45
C GLY A 175 -18.97 -12.70 -8.76
N VAL A 176 -19.68 -12.06 -9.69
CA VAL A 176 -20.05 -12.64 -10.98
C VAL A 176 -19.08 -12.18 -12.06
N SER A 177 -18.38 -13.13 -12.70
CA SER A 177 -17.53 -12.86 -13.87
C SER A 177 -18.34 -12.23 -15.01
N GLY A 178 -17.76 -11.28 -15.72
CA GLY A 178 -18.40 -10.54 -16.81
C GLY A 178 -19.38 -9.44 -16.36
N SER A 179 -19.62 -9.28 -15.06
CA SER A 179 -20.41 -8.15 -14.55
C SER A 179 -19.67 -6.82 -14.69
N THR A 180 -20.38 -5.72 -14.46
CA THR A 180 -19.84 -4.36 -14.47
C THR A 180 -20.08 -3.71 -13.11
N LEU A 181 -19.03 -3.13 -12.54
CA LEU A 181 -19.16 -2.38 -11.29
C LEU A 181 -19.75 -1.00 -11.57
N THR A 182 -20.60 -0.54 -10.66
CA THR A 182 -20.98 0.87 -10.59
C THR A 182 -20.02 1.57 -9.65
N TRP A 183 -19.50 2.71 -10.08
CA TRP A 183 -18.45 3.45 -9.38
C TRP A 183 -18.98 4.77 -8.85
N SER A 184 -18.42 5.19 -7.72
CA SER A 184 -18.54 6.55 -7.21
C SER A 184 -17.16 7.10 -6.90
N THR A 185 -16.97 8.41 -7.05
CA THR A 185 -15.74 9.05 -6.58
C THR A 185 -15.67 8.89 -5.06
N TRP A 186 -14.59 8.25 -4.60
CA TRP A 186 -14.35 7.98 -3.19
C TRP A 186 -13.36 8.97 -2.59
N SER A 187 -12.30 9.34 -3.34
CA SER A 187 -11.37 10.38 -2.92
C SER A 187 -11.02 11.32 -4.06
N THR A 188 -10.89 12.59 -3.71
CA THR A 188 -10.31 13.66 -4.55
C THR A 188 -9.01 14.21 -3.93
N ALA A 189 -8.53 13.58 -2.86
CA ALA A 189 -7.41 14.02 -2.04
C ALA A 189 -6.12 13.24 -2.34
N CYS A 190 -5.98 12.67 -3.54
CA CYS A 190 -4.77 11.93 -3.91
C CYS A 190 -3.54 12.85 -3.89
N PRO A 191 -2.37 12.36 -3.45
CA PRO A 191 -1.20 13.19 -3.21
C PRO A 191 -0.54 13.73 -4.49
N ASN A 192 -0.66 13.00 -5.59
CA ASN A 192 -0.17 13.41 -6.91
C ASN A 192 -0.94 12.70 -8.04
N ASN A 193 -0.65 13.08 -9.28
CA ASN A 193 -1.00 12.27 -10.45
C ASN A 193 -0.10 11.02 -10.55
N GLY A 194 -0.30 10.19 -11.59
CA GLY A 194 0.51 9.00 -11.82
C GLY A 194 0.24 7.89 -10.82
N GLN A 195 -0.97 7.80 -10.27
CA GLN A 195 -1.34 6.76 -9.31
C GLN A 195 -1.22 5.38 -9.96
N ILE A 196 -0.41 4.52 -9.35
CA ILE A 196 0.03 3.27 -9.98
C ILE A 196 0.10 2.08 -9.02
N GLY A 197 -0.05 2.32 -7.71
CA GLY A 197 -0.11 1.27 -6.70
C GLY A 197 -1.05 1.66 -5.58
N ALA A 198 -1.94 0.75 -5.17
CA ALA A 198 -2.78 0.95 -4.01
C ALA A 198 -2.81 -0.30 -3.13
N ALA A 199 -2.62 -0.15 -1.82
CA ALA A 199 -2.68 -1.26 -0.88
C ALA A 199 -3.70 -0.98 0.23
N TYR A 200 -4.62 -1.91 0.47
CA TYR A 200 -5.54 -1.81 1.61
C TYR A 200 -4.89 -2.37 2.87
N ASP A 201 -4.83 -1.54 3.90
CA ASP A 201 -4.29 -1.92 5.19
C ASP A 201 -5.42 -2.28 6.16
N ALA A 202 -5.67 -3.58 6.36
CA ALA A 202 -6.71 -4.04 7.27
C ALA A 202 -6.35 -3.83 8.75
N ALA A 203 -5.06 -3.84 9.10
CA ALA A 203 -4.62 -3.67 10.48
C ALA A 203 -4.73 -2.21 10.91
N TRP A 204 -4.56 -1.28 9.99
CA TRP A 204 -4.86 0.13 10.17
C TRP A 204 -5.66 0.63 8.96
N PRO A 205 -7.02 0.58 9.02
CA PRO A 205 -7.89 0.85 7.88
C PRO A 205 -7.53 2.15 7.14
N CYS A 206 -6.80 1.98 6.05
CA CYS A 206 -6.38 3.04 5.13
C CYS A 206 -6.01 2.45 3.76
N ILE A 207 -5.87 3.31 2.77
CA ILE A 207 -5.26 2.98 1.48
C ILE A 207 -3.88 3.66 1.41
N TRP A 208 -2.84 2.85 1.25
CA TRP A 208 -1.53 3.32 0.81
C TRP A 208 -1.57 3.53 -0.69
N LEU A 209 -1.01 4.64 -1.17
CA LEU A 209 -1.11 5.02 -2.58
C LEU A 209 0.25 5.50 -3.10
N SER A 210 0.87 4.73 -3.99
CA SER A 210 2.11 5.08 -4.65
C SER A 210 1.86 5.84 -5.96
N THR A 211 2.88 6.59 -6.39
CA THR A 211 2.80 7.36 -7.64
C THR A 211 4.06 7.20 -8.48
N ALA A 212 3.86 7.08 -9.79
CA ALA A 212 4.90 7.13 -10.83
C ALA A 212 5.11 8.57 -11.33
N SER A 213 5.18 9.52 -10.40
CA SER A 213 5.28 10.96 -10.70
C SER A 213 6.73 11.47 -10.73
N GLY A 214 7.70 10.61 -10.43
CA GLY A 214 9.11 10.98 -10.28
C GLY A 214 9.45 11.74 -8.99
N THR A 215 8.47 11.97 -8.10
CA THR A 215 8.66 12.73 -6.85
C THR A 215 8.91 11.85 -5.62
N GLY A 216 8.84 10.53 -5.76
CA GLY A 216 9.00 9.60 -4.64
C GLY A 216 7.97 9.76 -3.53
N VAL A 217 6.74 10.15 -3.86
CA VAL A 217 5.68 10.39 -2.87
C VAL A 217 4.80 9.17 -2.68
N LEU A 218 4.60 8.80 -1.42
CA LEU A 218 3.62 7.82 -0.96
C LEU A 218 2.52 8.54 -0.17
N GLY A 219 1.27 8.32 -0.54
CA GLY A 219 0.09 8.81 0.17
C GLY A 219 -0.46 7.78 1.15
N GLN A 220 -1.07 8.28 2.22
CA GLN A 220 -1.91 7.49 3.11
C GLN A 220 -3.30 8.13 3.17
N LEU A 221 -4.30 7.41 2.68
CA LEU A 221 -5.69 7.85 2.60
C LEU A 221 -6.53 7.14 3.66
N GLY A 222 -7.29 7.89 4.46
CA GLY A 222 -8.27 7.31 5.36
C GLY A 222 -9.40 6.63 4.59
N MET A 223 -10.09 5.68 5.22
CA MET A 223 -11.22 4.97 4.58
C MET A 223 -12.42 5.88 4.23
N ASP A 224 -12.44 7.10 4.78
CA ASP A 224 -13.38 8.17 4.43
C ASP A 224 -12.98 8.96 3.16
N GLY A 225 -11.87 8.57 2.52
CA GLY A 225 -11.35 9.21 1.31
C GLY A 225 -10.49 10.45 1.58
N THR A 226 -10.21 10.80 2.84
CA THR A 226 -9.36 11.96 3.17
C THR A 226 -7.87 11.61 3.10
N LEU A 227 -7.02 12.57 2.73
CA LEU A 227 -5.57 12.40 2.82
C LEU A 227 -5.13 12.60 4.27
N ILE A 228 -4.58 11.54 4.87
CA ILE A 228 -4.02 11.60 6.23
C ILE A 228 -2.68 12.31 6.19
N THR A 229 -1.76 11.84 5.34
CA THR A 229 -0.43 12.39 5.18
C THR A 229 0.22 11.89 3.89
N THR A 230 1.33 12.53 3.53
CA THR A 230 2.27 12.05 2.52
C THR A 230 3.62 11.76 3.15
N TYR A 231 4.39 10.92 2.47
CA TYR A 231 5.76 10.57 2.82
C TYR A 231 6.65 10.74 1.59
N ALA A 232 7.89 11.16 1.83
CA ALA A 232 8.95 11.14 0.82
C ALA A 232 9.75 9.84 0.98
N LEU A 233 9.90 9.09 -0.10
CA LEU A 233 10.62 7.82 -0.18
C LEU A 233 11.98 7.96 -0.87
N THR A 234 12.38 9.18 -1.21
CA THR A 234 13.69 9.44 -1.79
C THR A 234 14.79 9.33 -0.73
N PRO A 235 16.00 8.83 -1.07
CA PRO A 235 16.45 8.53 -2.44
C PRO A 235 16.02 7.16 -2.98
N GLU A 236 15.48 6.27 -2.16
CA GLU A 236 15.29 4.86 -2.54
C GLU A 236 14.20 4.66 -3.59
N VAL A 237 13.12 5.45 -3.53
CA VAL A 237 12.04 5.40 -4.52
C VAL A 237 11.80 6.81 -5.04
N SER A 238 12.25 7.08 -6.26
CA SER A 238 11.89 8.29 -7.01
C SER A 238 10.66 8.06 -7.89
N ASN A 239 10.52 6.86 -8.46
CA ASN A 239 9.38 6.45 -9.27
C ASN A 239 8.75 5.18 -8.69
N GLY A 240 7.56 5.31 -8.09
CA GLY A 240 6.85 4.17 -7.52
C GLY A 240 6.20 3.30 -8.59
N GLY A 241 6.07 2.01 -8.29
CA GLY A 241 5.17 1.06 -8.97
C GLY A 241 4.05 0.64 -8.02
N GLY A 242 3.43 -0.50 -8.30
CA GLY A 242 2.40 -1.14 -7.48
C GLY A 242 2.83 -1.32 -6.02
N CYS A 243 1.84 -1.46 -5.14
CA CYS A 243 2.09 -1.74 -3.74
C CYS A 243 1.01 -2.65 -3.15
N GLU A 244 1.39 -3.49 -2.20
CA GLU A 244 0.49 -4.43 -1.54
C GLU A 244 0.87 -4.62 -0.07
N MET A 245 -0.10 -4.95 0.77
CA MET A 245 0.14 -5.31 2.17
C MET A 245 0.46 -6.81 2.26
N ALA A 246 1.61 -7.15 2.84
CA ALA A 246 1.98 -8.55 3.10
C ALA A 246 2.72 -8.72 4.42
N PRO A 247 2.72 -9.92 5.02
CA PRO A 247 3.39 -10.16 6.29
C PRO A 247 4.91 -10.00 6.23
N PHE A 248 5.49 -9.39 7.25
CA PHE A 248 6.93 -9.40 7.53
C PHE A 248 7.14 -9.42 9.05
N SER A 249 7.94 -10.36 9.55
CA SER A 249 8.19 -10.52 11.00
C SER A 249 6.91 -10.56 11.86
N GLY A 250 5.86 -11.20 11.35
CA GLY A 250 4.58 -11.36 12.06
C GLY A 250 3.64 -10.14 12.03
N GLN A 251 3.99 -9.08 11.30
CA GLN A 251 3.13 -7.90 11.12
C GLN A 251 2.84 -7.67 9.64
N SER A 252 1.68 -7.11 9.31
CA SER A 252 1.37 -6.69 7.94
C SER A 252 2.15 -5.41 7.63
N GLN A 253 2.99 -5.44 6.61
CA GLN A 253 3.85 -4.33 6.18
C GLN A 253 3.58 -3.98 4.71
N LEU A 254 3.97 -2.78 4.31
CA LEU A 254 3.77 -2.30 2.94
C LEU A 254 4.93 -2.76 2.07
N TRP A 255 4.63 -3.55 1.05
CA TRP A 255 5.58 -3.92 0.00
C TRP A 255 5.31 -3.04 -1.21
N GLN A 256 6.35 -2.38 -1.71
CA GLN A 256 6.23 -1.43 -2.80
C GLN A 256 7.31 -1.68 -3.84
N LEU A 257 6.90 -1.71 -5.10
CA LEU A 257 7.82 -1.72 -6.22
C LEU A 257 8.36 -0.31 -6.46
N ALA A 258 9.66 -0.21 -6.74
CA ALA A 258 10.32 0.97 -7.23
C ALA A 258 10.86 0.69 -8.63
N GLN A 259 10.52 1.57 -9.57
CA GLN A 259 11.10 1.53 -10.90
C GLN A 259 12.41 2.30 -10.87
N THR A 260 13.52 1.57 -10.92
CA THR A 260 14.85 2.12 -10.66
C THR A 260 15.89 1.63 -11.67
N ASP A 261 16.90 2.45 -11.95
CA ASP A 261 18.03 2.13 -12.83
C ASP A 261 19.24 1.78 -11.95
N PRO A 262 19.91 0.61 -12.10
CA PRO A 262 19.83 -0.33 -13.22
C PRO A 262 18.74 -1.39 -13.15
N ASN A 263 18.18 -1.67 -11.97
CA ASN A 263 17.17 -2.70 -11.80
C ASN A 263 16.02 -2.22 -10.91
N ASP A 264 14.82 -2.67 -11.22
CA ASP A 264 13.65 -2.47 -10.38
C ASP A 264 13.81 -3.24 -9.05
N THR A 265 13.37 -2.62 -7.96
CA THR A 265 13.54 -3.14 -6.60
C THR A 265 12.20 -3.18 -5.88
N VAL A 266 11.96 -4.21 -5.08
CA VAL A 266 10.83 -4.24 -4.15
C VAL A 266 11.35 -3.92 -2.76
N TYR A 267 10.69 -2.97 -2.09
CA TYR A 267 10.99 -2.55 -0.72
C TYR A 267 9.86 -2.96 0.23
N CYS A 268 10.23 -3.46 1.41
CA CYS A 268 9.32 -3.64 2.54
C CYS A 268 9.50 -2.46 3.52
N TRP A 269 8.43 -1.70 3.74
CA TRP A 269 8.42 -0.53 4.61
C TRP A 269 7.73 -0.82 5.93
N ASP A 270 8.31 -0.33 7.02
CA ASP A 270 7.67 -0.35 8.33
C ASP A 270 6.56 0.70 8.43
N VAL A 271 5.31 0.24 8.29
CA VAL A 271 4.11 1.06 8.47
C VAL A 271 3.51 0.91 9.87
N ARG A 272 4.17 0.17 10.77
CA ARG A 272 3.72 -0.11 12.14
C ARG A 272 4.53 0.61 13.19
N ALA A 273 5.80 0.88 12.91
CA ALA A 273 6.58 1.81 13.71
C ALA A 273 5.93 3.20 13.65
N THR A 274 5.45 3.68 14.78
CA THR A 274 5.05 5.08 14.91
C THR A 274 6.32 5.92 14.98
N GLY A 275 6.43 6.95 14.13
CA GLY A 275 7.46 7.96 14.31
C GLY A 275 7.39 8.54 15.73
N LEU A 276 8.51 8.94 16.31
CA LEU A 276 8.58 9.51 17.67
C LEU A 276 7.51 10.60 17.84
N SER A 277 6.41 10.28 18.53
CA SER A 277 5.37 11.25 18.85
C SER A 277 5.82 12.08 20.05
N ARG A 278 5.24 13.26 20.27
CA ARG A 278 5.49 14.09 21.45
C ARG A 278 5.31 13.32 22.78
N ASP A 279 4.56 12.23 22.77
CA ASP A 279 4.34 11.35 23.93
C ASP A 279 5.55 10.45 24.23
N THR A 280 6.38 10.12 23.22
CA THR A 280 7.64 9.37 23.39
C THR A 280 8.79 10.24 23.91
N TRP A 281 8.62 11.56 24.03
CA TRP A 281 9.63 12.45 24.59
C TRP A 281 9.67 12.39 26.13
N GLY A 282 8.58 11.96 26.77
CA GLY A 282 8.48 11.85 28.22
C GLY A 282 9.41 10.80 28.84
N SER A 283 9.78 9.77 28.08
CA SER A 283 10.67 8.68 28.51
C SER A 283 12.16 9.00 28.37
N ILE A 284 12.53 10.07 27.65
CA ILE A 284 13.94 10.53 27.51
C ILE A 284 14.38 11.36 28.73
N LYS A 285 13.45 11.82 29.57
CA LYS A 285 13.77 12.71 30.71
C LYS A 285 14.37 12.02 31.94
N THR A 286 14.58 10.71 31.92
CA THR A 286 15.18 9.96 33.04
C THR A 286 16.64 9.55 32.81
N LEU A 287 17.29 10.05 31.76
CA LEU A 287 18.70 9.75 31.45
C LEU A 287 19.69 10.90 31.73
N PHE A 288 19.25 11.95 32.43
CA PHE A 288 20.14 13.02 32.90
C PHE A 288 19.83 13.38 34.35
#